data_AF-A0A395MHF3-F1
#
_entry.id   AF-A0A395MHF3-F1
#
_cell.length_a   1.000
_cell.length_b   1.000
_cell.length_c   1.000
_cell.angle_alpha   90.00
_cell.angle_beta   90.00
_cell.angle_gamma   90.00
#
_symmetry.space_group_name_H-M   'P 1'
#
loop_
_entity.id
_entity.type
_entity.pdbx_description
1 polymer ?
#
loop_
_entity_poly.entity_id
_entity_poly.type
_entity_poly.pdbx_seq_one_letter_code
_entity_poly.pdbx_strand_id
1 'polypeptide(L)'
;MDFDQPPDRRASQASFLSLQQLDPSPIDSPPADPTIDRRDLGPPPRGSDDGYEMVNADEMDNSTSSIRAPSTGAPGLSASTNLRSSGAGPGPIFYLMRIQKFSSYAMGIFTSLHLANVSLIPAITRSVPGSETYLLMTREIYQTSLTEPMLVALPIIAHVGSGIALRLLRRSQNMQRYGAATPGMYALHRSRTELEDQKSARAASPWPTLSYISISGYAFTVFFAAHVFVNRVLPLQVEGDSSNIGLAYVAHAFARHPVTSWFSYVGLLAAGCGHMIWGQAKWFGLSPTTKFIWGTSSVPAEKKAMKSRRRKWVALHGASVAFAALWAVGGLGVVARGGLMDGWVGKVYDDLFSAIGL
;
A
#
# COMPACT_ATOMS: atom_id res chain seq x y z
N MET A 1 18.93 -64.62 33.17
CA MET A 1 19.28 -65.36 31.95
C MET A 1 17.97 -65.52 31.20
N ASP A 2 17.61 -64.54 30.36
CA ASP A 2 17.95 -64.46 28.92
C ASP A 2 16.91 -65.29 28.12
N PHE A 3 16.16 -64.84 27.11
CA PHE A 3 16.29 -63.77 26.10
C PHE A 3 14.91 -63.36 25.53
N ASP A 4 14.84 -62.12 25.03
CA ASP A 4 14.10 -61.55 23.88
C ASP A 4 13.02 -62.35 23.12
N GLN A 5 11.84 -61.74 22.97
CA GLN A 5 11.12 -61.68 21.69
C GLN A 5 10.55 -60.27 21.44
N PRO A 6 10.74 -59.70 20.23
CA PRO A 6 10.30 -58.34 19.88
C PRO A 6 8.81 -58.30 19.48
N PRO A 7 8.11 -57.15 19.63
CA PRO A 7 6.79 -56.99 19.03
C PRO A 7 6.91 -56.93 17.49
N ASP A 8 6.09 -57.75 16.83
CA ASP A 8 5.96 -57.90 15.39
C ASP A 8 5.85 -56.56 14.64
N ARG A 9 6.87 -56.23 13.83
CA ARG A 9 6.83 -55.17 12.80
C ARG A 9 6.02 -55.62 11.56
N ARG A 10 4.79 -56.12 11.74
CA ARG A 10 3.89 -56.49 10.62
C ARG A 10 2.53 -55.78 10.62
N ALA A 11 2.24 -54.92 11.59
CA ALA A 11 0.98 -54.16 11.62
C ALA A 11 0.94 -52.96 10.64
N SER A 12 2.08 -52.51 10.12
CA SER A 12 2.17 -51.28 9.29
C SER A 12 2.17 -51.52 7.77
N GLN A 13 2.07 -52.77 7.30
CA GLN A 13 1.94 -53.07 5.86
C GLN A 13 0.52 -53.47 5.43
N ALA A 14 -0.37 -53.79 6.37
CA ALA A 14 -1.77 -54.15 6.06
C ALA A 14 -2.66 -52.93 5.73
N SER A 15 -2.25 -51.71 6.09
CA SER A 15 -3.01 -50.48 5.86
C SER A 15 -2.70 -49.78 4.53
N PHE A 16 -1.65 -50.17 3.81
CA PHE A 16 -1.30 -49.59 2.51
C PHE A 16 -1.98 -50.27 1.31
N LEU A 17 -2.45 -51.51 1.47
CA LEU A 17 -3.14 -52.26 0.40
C LEU A 17 -4.66 -51.99 0.32
N SER A 18 -5.25 -51.27 1.28
CA SER A 18 -6.71 -51.04 1.34
C SER A 18 -7.17 -49.68 0.79
N LEU A 19 -6.28 -48.85 0.23
CA LEU A 19 -6.63 -47.55 -0.36
C LEU A 19 -6.56 -47.50 -1.89
N GLN A 20 -6.18 -48.61 -2.54
CA GLN A 20 -6.00 -48.66 -3.99
C GLN A 20 -7.11 -49.46 -4.71
N GLN A 21 -8.16 -49.85 -3.99
CA GLN A 21 -9.24 -50.70 -4.50
C GLN A 21 -10.63 -50.16 -4.14
N LEU A 22 -10.79 -48.83 -4.22
CA LEU A 22 -12.11 -48.20 -4.28
C LEU A 22 -12.54 -48.08 -5.74
N ASP A 23 -13.36 -49.02 -6.17
CA ASP A 23 -14.07 -49.00 -7.43
C ASP A 23 -15.08 -47.84 -7.42
N PRO A 24 -15.08 -46.91 -8.41
CA PRO A 24 -16.01 -45.79 -8.41
C PRO A 24 -17.40 -46.25 -8.85
N SER A 25 -18.18 -46.85 -7.96
CA SER A 25 -19.62 -46.92 -8.14
C SER A 25 -20.21 -45.50 -8.05
N PRO A 26 -21.10 -45.08 -8.97
CA PRO A 26 -21.76 -43.79 -8.88
C PRO A 26 -22.47 -43.66 -7.53
N ILE A 27 -22.05 -42.68 -6.71
CA ILE A 27 -22.86 -42.27 -5.57
C ILE A 27 -24.13 -41.63 -6.13
N ASP A 28 -25.26 -42.29 -5.89
CA ASP A 28 -26.57 -41.65 -6.02
C ASP A 28 -26.57 -40.42 -5.11
N SER A 29 -26.61 -39.26 -5.75
CA SER A 29 -26.63 -37.98 -5.05
C SER A 29 -27.95 -37.88 -4.26
N PRO A 30 -27.92 -37.50 -2.97
CA PRO A 30 -29.16 -37.24 -2.25
C PRO A 30 -29.96 -36.14 -2.97
N PRO A 31 -31.32 -36.19 -2.92
CA PRO A 31 -32.14 -35.24 -3.63
C PRO A 31 -31.78 -33.81 -3.23
N ALA A 32 -31.55 -32.95 -4.22
CA ALA A 32 -31.26 -31.55 -4.01
C ALA A 32 -32.38 -30.90 -3.18
N ASP A 33 -32.03 -30.38 -2.01
CA ASP A 33 -32.89 -29.48 -1.26
C ASP A 33 -33.18 -28.24 -2.13
N PRO A 34 -34.45 -27.98 -2.51
CA PRO A 34 -34.80 -26.89 -3.42
C PRO A 34 -34.63 -25.50 -2.79
N THR A 35 -34.15 -25.40 -1.54
CA THR A 35 -33.88 -24.12 -0.87
C THR A 35 -32.43 -23.64 -0.99
N ILE A 36 -31.51 -24.45 -1.52
CA ILE A 36 -30.12 -24.04 -1.79
C ILE A 36 -30.01 -23.64 -3.27
N ASP A 37 -30.32 -22.37 -3.54
CA ASP A 37 -30.14 -21.80 -4.87
C ASP A 37 -28.63 -21.81 -5.22
N ARG A 38 -28.24 -22.57 -6.25
CA ARG A 38 -26.87 -22.56 -6.81
C ARG A 38 -26.43 -21.17 -7.33
N ARG A 39 -27.30 -20.17 -7.25
CA ARG A 39 -27.04 -18.74 -7.48
C ARG A 39 -26.35 -18.02 -6.31
N ASP A 40 -26.24 -18.65 -5.13
CA ASP A 40 -25.54 -18.06 -3.97
C ASP A 40 -24.01 -18.19 -4.03
N LEU A 41 -23.48 -18.96 -4.96
CA LEU A 41 -22.09 -18.85 -5.39
C LEU A 41 -22.03 -17.79 -6.49
N GLY A 42 -22.23 -16.53 -6.09
CA GLY A 42 -21.99 -15.39 -6.97
C GLY A 42 -20.60 -15.50 -7.60
N PRO A 43 -20.41 -14.96 -8.83
CA PRO A 43 -19.09 -14.93 -9.44
C PRO A 43 -18.07 -14.34 -8.46
N PRO A 44 -16.81 -14.78 -8.50
CA PRO A 44 -15.77 -14.24 -7.61
C PRO A 44 -15.84 -12.71 -7.69
N PRO A 45 -15.55 -11.98 -6.60
CA PRO A 45 -15.25 -10.56 -6.75
C PRO A 45 -14.16 -10.50 -7.81
N ARG A 46 -14.50 -10.02 -9.02
CA ARG A 46 -13.57 -9.96 -10.14
C ARG A 46 -12.40 -9.14 -9.60
N GLY A 47 -11.26 -9.81 -9.47
CA GLY A 47 -10.17 -9.34 -8.62
C GLY A 47 -9.68 -7.96 -9.02
N SER A 48 -10.22 -6.94 -8.36
CA SER A 48 -9.53 -5.66 -8.16
C SER A 48 -8.61 -5.85 -6.96
N ASP A 49 -7.34 -5.53 -7.17
CA ASP A 49 -6.22 -5.85 -6.27
C ASP A 49 -6.27 -5.08 -4.94
N ASP A 50 -7.34 -4.32 -4.70
CA ASP A 50 -7.38 -3.34 -3.65
C ASP A 50 -8.78 -2.93 -3.15
N GLY A 51 -9.85 -3.61 -3.56
CA GLY A 51 -11.17 -3.51 -2.91
C GLY A 51 -11.94 -2.21 -3.22
N TYR A 52 -11.74 -1.65 -4.40
CA TYR A 52 -12.63 -0.65 -4.98
C TYR A 52 -12.86 -1.04 -6.45
N GLU A 53 -13.95 -1.75 -6.72
CA GLU A 53 -14.47 -1.82 -8.07
C GLU A 53 -15.50 -0.70 -8.18
N MET A 54 -15.08 0.45 -8.72
CA MET A 54 -16.02 1.40 -9.29
C MET A 54 -16.40 0.84 -10.66
N VAL A 55 -17.68 0.52 -10.84
CA VAL A 55 -18.26 0.16 -12.14
C VAL A 55 -17.87 1.26 -13.13
N ASN A 56 -17.22 0.90 -14.24
CA ASN A 56 -16.87 1.88 -15.26
C ASN A 56 -18.16 2.49 -15.83
N ALA A 57 -18.19 3.80 -16.02
CA ALA A 57 -19.32 4.48 -16.67
C ALA A 57 -19.63 3.87 -18.06
N ASP A 58 -18.62 3.36 -18.76
CA ASP A 58 -18.77 2.69 -20.06
C ASP A 58 -19.50 1.33 -20.00
N GLU A 59 -19.64 0.70 -18.82
CA GLU A 59 -20.41 -0.56 -18.62
C GLU A 59 -21.89 -0.33 -18.28
N MET A 60 -22.27 0.91 -17.92
CA MET A 60 -23.64 1.24 -17.49
C MET A 60 -24.62 1.44 -18.65
N ASP A 61 -24.11 1.74 -19.85
CA ASP A 61 -24.94 2.00 -21.04
C ASP A 61 -25.58 0.73 -21.65
N ASN A 62 -25.22 -0.47 -21.17
CA ASN A 62 -25.72 -1.72 -21.75
C ASN A 62 -26.64 -2.53 -20.82
N SER A 63 -27.06 -1.97 -19.68
CA SER A 63 -27.92 -2.67 -18.68
C SER A 63 -29.12 -1.81 -18.30
N THR A 64 -30.05 -1.62 -19.23
CA THR A 64 -31.35 -0.98 -18.96
C THR A 64 -32.32 -1.98 -18.33
N SER A 65 -32.42 -1.97 -17.00
CA SER A 65 -33.65 -2.40 -16.32
C SER A 65 -33.92 -1.53 -15.09
N SER A 66 -34.91 -0.68 -15.26
CA SER A 66 -35.60 0.20 -14.31
C SER A 66 -35.73 -0.33 -12.87
N ILE A 67 -35.16 0.39 -11.89
CA ILE A 67 -35.76 0.55 -10.55
C ILE A 67 -35.55 2.01 -10.09
N ARG A 68 -36.66 2.67 -9.75
CA ARG A 68 -36.77 4.07 -9.27
C ARG A 68 -36.24 4.17 -7.83
N ALA A 69 -35.34 5.11 -7.55
CA ALA A 69 -34.77 5.38 -6.23
C ALA A 69 -35.50 6.52 -5.50
N PRO A 70 -35.65 6.50 -4.16
CA PRO A 70 -35.79 7.71 -3.37
C PRO A 70 -34.41 8.34 -3.11
N SER A 71 -34.39 9.66 -3.16
CA SER A 71 -33.23 10.55 -3.08
C SER A 71 -32.56 10.63 -1.70
N THR A 72 -31.28 11.03 -1.72
CA THR A 72 -30.37 11.50 -0.64
C THR A 72 -29.39 10.46 -0.08
N GLY A 73 -28.17 10.50 -0.63
CA GLY A 73 -27.01 9.71 -0.18
C GLY A 73 -26.17 9.24 -1.37
N ALA A 74 -24.91 9.66 -1.42
CA ALA A 74 -23.94 9.45 -2.50
C ALA A 74 -24.01 8.07 -3.22
N PRO A 75 -23.87 8.04 -4.57
CA PRO A 75 -23.95 6.80 -5.34
C PRO A 75 -22.65 5.99 -5.26
N GLY A 76 -22.78 4.67 -5.05
CA GLY A 76 -21.73 3.70 -5.39
C GLY A 76 -21.04 2.96 -4.24
N LEU A 77 -21.77 2.40 -3.27
CA LEU A 77 -21.22 1.50 -2.25
C LEU A 77 -22.13 0.29 -2.03
N SER A 78 -22.12 -0.65 -2.97
CA SER A 78 -22.81 -1.92 -2.76
C SER A 78 -22.03 -2.77 -1.78
N ALA A 79 -22.67 -2.99 -0.63
CA ALA A 79 -22.29 -3.94 0.39
C ALA A 79 -21.96 -5.31 -0.23
N SER A 80 -20.79 -5.86 0.09
CA SER A 80 -20.58 -7.30 -0.06
C SER A 80 -19.72 -7.85 1.08
N THR A 81 -20.40 -8.62 1.93
CA THR A 81 -19.88 -9.75 2.71
C THR A 81 -19.10 -9.45 3.99
N ASN A 82 -19.81 -8.91 4.99
CA ASN A 82 -19.64 -9.40 6.36
C ASN A 82 -20.21 -10.83 6.42
N LEU A 83 -19.35 -11.82 6.56
CA LEU A 83 -19.79 -13.15 6.95
C LEU A 83 -20.02 -13.15 8.47
N ARG A 84 -21.30 -13.32 8.84
CA ARG A 84 -21.83 -13.59 10.19
C ARG A 84 -21.73 -12.47 11.24
N SER A 85 -22.73 -11.57 11.21
CA SER A 85 -23.49 -11.24 12.42
C SER A 85 -24.83 -10.65 12.00
N SER A 86 -25.90 -11.40 12.26
CA SER A 86 -27.27 -10.91 12.29
C SER A 86 -27.35 -9.59 13.08
N GLY A 87 -27.77 -8.50 12.44
CA GLY A 87 -28.16 -7.24 13.10
C GLY A 87 -27.05 -6.27 13.55
N ALA A 88 -25.77 -6.54 13.32
CA ALA A 88 -24.67 -5.68 13.79
C ALA A 88 -24.12 -4.78 12.67
N GLY A 89 -23.73 -3.56 13.02
CA GLY A 89 -23.31 -2.48 12.14
C GLY A 89 -22.07 -2.74 11.26
N PRO A 90 -21.38 -1.68 10.78
CA PRO A 90 -20.30 -1.83 9.83
C PRO A 90 -19.16 -2.74 10.34
N GLY A 91 -18.61 -3.60 9.48
CA GLY A 91 -17.55 -4.54 9.85
C GLY A 91 -16.17 -3.87 10.03
N PRO A 92 -15.14 -4.58 10.53
CA PRO A 92 -13.81 -4.03 10.79
C PRO A 92 -13.13 -3.46 9.53
N ILE A 93 -13.35 -4.08 8.37
CA ILE A 93 -12.82 -3.59 7.09
C ILE A 93 -13.37 -2.20 6.76
N PHE A 94 -14.64 -1.93 7.07
CA PHE A 94 -15.25 -0.62 6.82
C PHE A 94 -14.55 0.49 7.61
N TYR A 95 -14.30 0.28 8.89
CA TYR A 95 -13.61 1.26 9.74
C TYR A 95 -12.16 1.43 9.31
N LEU A 96 -11.44 0.34 9.06
CA LEU A 96 -10.04 0.42 8.64
C LEU A 96 -9.87 1.15 7.30
N MET A 97 -10.76 0.91 6.32
CA MET A 97 -10.74 1.66 5.07
C MET A 97 -10.97 3.15 5.29
N ARG A 98 -11.89 3.53 6.19
CA ARG A 98 -12.14 4.94 6.53
C ARG A 98 -10.95 5.57 7.25
N ILE A 99 -10.33 4.87 8.19
CA ILE A 99 -9.13 5.36 8.88
C ILE A 99 -7.99 5.57 7.89
N GLN A 100 -7.74 4.60 7.01
CA GLN A 100 -6.73 4.72 5.95
C GLN A 100 -7.02 5.92 5.04
N LYS A 101 -8.28 6.07 4.67
CA LYS A 101 -8.77 7.12 3.79
C LYS A 101 -8.62 8.49 4.46
N PHE A 102 -9.28 8.75 5.58
CA PHE A 102 -9.34 10.09 6.18
C PHE A 102 -8.02 10.55 6.82
N SER A 103 -7.13 9.65 7.21
CA SER A 103 -5.77 10.02 7.67
C SER A 103 -4.94 10.74 6.61
N SER A 104 -5.21 10.54 5.31
CA SER A 104 -4.46 11.20 4.25
C SER A 104 -4.70 12.71 4.17
N TYR A 105 -5.80 13.23 4.74
CA TYR A 105 -6.08 14.67 4.74
C TYR A 105 -5.08 15.45 5.61
N ALA A 106 -4.84 14.98 6.84
CA ALA A 106 -3.87 15.60 7.74
C ALA A 106 -2.45 15.52 7.15
N MET A 107 -2.09 14.36 6.57
CA MET A 107 -0.84 14.21 5.84
C MET A 107 -0.73 15.15 4.63
N GLY A 108 -1.83 15.41 3.92
CA GLY A 108 -1.84 16.35 2.79
C GLY A 108 -1.56 17.79 3.21
N ILE A 109 -2.11 18.22 4.36
CA ILE A 109 -1.81 19.54 4.95
C ILE A 109 -0.33 19.63 5.30
N PHE A 110 0.20 18.65 6.04
CA PHE A 110 1.61 18.59 6.41
C PHE A 110 2.51 18.59 5.17
N THR A 111 2.20 17.76 4.16
CA THR A 111 2.94 17.66 2.90
C THR A 111 3.00 18.99 2.18
N SER A 112 1.91 19.76 2.18
CA SER A 112 1.85 21.08 1.55
C SER A 112 2.73 22.10 2.27
N LEU A 113 2.66 22.14 3.60
CA LEU A 113 3.53 22.98 4.42
C LEU A 113 5.00 22.58 4.24
N HIS A 114 5.30 21.29 4.24
CA HIS A 114 6.66 20.79 4.07
C HIS A 114 7.20 21.15 2.68
N LEU A 115 6.44 20.91 1.61
CA LEU A 115 6.81 21.29 0.24
C LEU A 115 7.12 22.78 0.11
N ALA A 116 6.30 23.62 0.73
CA ALA A 116 6.50 25.07 0.70
C ALA A 116 7.86 25.44 1.31
N ASN A 117 8.18 24.92 2.50
CA ASN A 117 9.36 25.33 3.25
C ASN A 117 10.67 24.69 2.78
N VAL A 118 10.64 23.44 2.31
CA VAL A 118 11.87 22.72 1.94
C VAL A 118 12.11 22.66 0.43
N SER A 119 11.15 23.13 -0.37
CA SER A 119 11.33 23.26 -1.82
C SER A 119 10.95 24.64 -2.35
N LEU A 120 9.69 25.06 -2.26
CA LEU A 120 9.26 26.27 -2.99
C LEU A 120 9.96 27.54 -2.50
N ILE A 121 10.07 27.73 -1.19
CA ILE A 121 10.75 28.88 -0.60
C ILE A 121 12.25 28.86 -0.94
N PRO A 122 13.01 27.76 -0.73
CA PRO A 122 14.39 27.65 -1.22
C PRO A 122 14.54 27.93 -2.71
N ALA A 123 13.61 27.46 -3.54
CA ALA A 123 13.62 27.73 -4.98
C ALA A 123 13.49 29.22 -5.30
N ILE A 124 12.65 29.95 -4.57
CA ILE A 124 12.43 31.39 -4.74
C ILE A 124 13.60 32.21 -4.20
N THR A 125 14.05 31.93 -2.98
CA THR A 125 15.16 32.66 -2.33
C THR A 125 16.50 32.33 -2.97
N ARG A 126 16.64 31.15 -3.58
CA ARG A 126 17.89 30.59 -4.12
C ARG A 126 19.02 30.56 -3.08
N SER A 127 18.67 30.46 -1.80
CA SER A 127 19.61 30.53 -0.69
C SER A 127 19.11 29.73 0.50
N VAL A 128 19.98 28.87 1.06
CA VAL A 128 19.70 28.14 2.30
C VAL A 128 19.55 29.10 3.48
N PRO A 129 20.51 29.99 3.79
CA PRO A 129 20.36 30.97 4.88
C PRO A 129 19.12 31.86 4.73
N GLY A 130 18.78 32.26 3.50
CA GLY A 130 17.60 33.09 3.23
C GLY A 130 16.26 32.36 3.46
N SER A 131 16.27 31.03 3.47
CA SER A 131 15.07 30.21 3.67
C SER A 131 14.89 29.72 5.10
N GLU A 132 15.94 29.69 5.92
CA GLU A 132 15.88 29.20 7.31
C GLU A 132 14.82 29.93 8.14
N THR A 133 14.74 31.26 8.01
CA THR A 133 13.77 32.07 8.75
C THR A 133 12.32 31.62 8.51
N TYR A 134 11.98 31.24 7.27
CA TYR A 134 10.64 30.76 6.93
C TYR A 134 10.40 29.36 7.46
N LEU A 135 11.42 28.50 7.43
CA LEU A 135 11.35 27.17 8.02
C LEU A 135 11.10 27.28 9.53
N LEU A 136 11.84 28.13 10.23
CA LEU A 136 11.66 28.37 11.67
C LEU A 136 10.26 28.89 12.00
N MET A 137 9.75 29.86 11.22
CA MET A 137 8.40 30.38 11.40
C MET A 137 7.33 29.28 11.28
N THR A 138 7.49 28.34 10.34
CA THR A 138 6.49 27.30 10.14
C THR A 138 6.59 26.16 11.15
N ARG A 139 7.74 25.96 11.80
CA ARG A 139 7.87 25.02 12.92
C ARG A 139 6.93 25.36 14.07
N GLU A 140 6.76 26.64 14.36
CA GLU A 140 5.82 27.09 15.39
C GLU A 140 4.36 26.68 15.10
N ILE A 141 4.03 26.40 13.82
CA ILE A 141 2.67 26.04 13.41
C ILE A 141 2.41 24.53 13.58
N TYR A 142 3.35 23.66 13.20
CA TYR A 142 3.12 22.20 13.18
C TYR A 142 4.02 21.37 14.10
N GLN A 143 5.08 21.94 14.66
CA GLN A 143 6.05 21.26 15.52
C GLN A 143 5.86 21.61 17.00
N THR A 144 4.60 21.79 17.43
CA THR A 144 4.26 21.96 18.84
C THR A 144 4.04 20.59 19.51
N SER A 145 4.08 20.55 20.84
CA SER A 145 3.84 19.33 21.63
C SER A 145 2.50 18.65 21.32
N LEU A 146 1.51 19.40 20.81
CA LEU A 146 0.19 18.88 20.44
C LEU A 146 0.05 18.68 18.92
N THR A 147 0.50 19.66 18.12
CA THR A 147 0.25 19.64 16.66
C THR A 147 1.09 18.60 15.93
N GLU A 148 2.32 18.32 16.39
CA GLU A 148 3.18 17.32 15.74
C GLU A 148 2.59 15.90 15.86
N PRO A 149 2.18 15.41 17.04
CA PRO A 149 1.50 14.13 17.15
C PRO A 149 0.22 14.05 16.31
N MET A 150 -0.58 15.13 16.28
CA MET A 150 -1.89 15.12 15.61
C MET A 150 -1.81 15.24 14.09
N LEU A 151 -0.87 16.03 13.55
CA LEU A 151 -0.74 16.28 12.11
C LEU A 151 0.19 15.29 11.41
N VAL A 152 1.14 14.71 12.16
CA VAL A 152 2.19 13.86 11.59
C VAL A 152 2.09 12.44 12.14
N ALA A 153 2.38 12.23 13.42
CA ALA A 153 2.55 10.87 13.95
C ALA A 153 1.28 10.02 13.87
N LEU A 154 0.15 10.53 14.39
CA LEU A 154 -1.12 9.80 14.43
C LEU A 154 -1.66 9.51 13.02
N PRO A 155 -1.71 10.46 12.08
CA PRO A 155 -2.12 10.18 10.70
C PRO A 155 -1.26 9.14 10.01
N ILE A 156 0.06 9.16 10.21
CA ILE A 156 0.98 8.17 9.60
C ILE A 156 0.70 6.77 10.16
N ILE A 157 0.64 6.64 11.50
CA ILE A 157 0.35 5.36 12.16
C ILE A 157 -1.02 4.84 11.71
N ALA A 158 -2.03 5.72 11.67
CA ALA A 158 -3.36 5.39 11.21
C ALA A 158 -3.34 4.92 9.74
N HIS A 159 -2.66 5.63 8.85
CA HIS A 159 -2.61 5.31 7.42
C HIS A 159 -1.89 3.99 7.13
N VAL A 160 -0.67 3.86 7.64
CA VAL A 160 0.17 2.67 7.40
C VAL A 160 -0.41 1.47 8.14
N GLY A 161 -0.78 1.64 9.41
CA GLY A 161 -1.34 0.59 10.25
C GLY A 161 -2.65 0.02 9.70
N SER A 162 -3.58 0.88 9.27
CA SER A 162 -4.82 0.42 8.65
C SER A 162 -4.60 -0.27 7.30
N GLY A 163 -3.64 0.20 6.49
CA GLY A 163 -3.27 -0.45 5.23
C GLY A 163 -2.71 -1.87 5.42
N ILE A 164 -1.83 -2.05 6.42
CA ILE A 164 -1.30 -3.37 6.78
C ILE A 164 -2.42 -4.27 7.33
N ALA A 165 -3.23 -3.75 8.26
CA ALA A 165 -4.34 -4.49 8.86
C ALA A 165 -5.35 -4.97 7.80
N LEU A 166 -5.72 -4.11 6.84
CA LEU A 166 -6.60 -4.49 5.73
C LEU A 166 -6.02 -5.63 4.89
N ARG A 167 -4.71 -5.62 4.63
CA ARG A 167 -4.04 -6.68 3.88
C ARG A 167 -4.06 -8.01 4.63
N LEU A 168 -3.83 -7.98 5.95
CA LEU A 168 -3.89 -9.17 6.82
C LEU A 168 -5.32 -9.71 6.96
N LEU A 169 -6.32 -8.85 7.12
CA LEU A 169 -7.73 -9.25 7.20
C LEU A 169 -8.21 -9.85 5.88
N ARG A 170 -7.87 -9.24 4.74
CA ARG A 170 -8.20 -9.79 3.42
C ARG A 170 -7.53 -11.13 3.18
N ARG A 171 -6.27 -11.31 3.61
CA ARG A 171 -5.62 -12.62 3.61
C ARG A 171 -6.37 -13.63 4.46
N SER A 172 -6.75 -13.26 5.69
CA SER A 172 -7.51 -14.13 6.59
C SER A 172 -8.83 -14.58 5.96
N GLN A 173 -9.57 -13.66 5.33
CA GLN A 173 -10.80 -13.97 4.60
C GLN A 173 -10.54 -14.86 3.37
N ASN A 174 -9.49 -14.60 2.59
CA ASN A 174 -9.12 -15.45 1.46
C ASN A 174 -8.76 -16.86 1.93
N MET A 175 -8.03 -17.00 3.03
CA MET A 175 -7.74 -18.31 3.64
C MET A 175 -9.03 -19.01 4.06
N GLN A 176 -9.96 -18.31 4.70
CA GLN A 176 -11.26 -18.89 5.10
C GLN A 176 -12.08 -19.35 3.89
N ARG A 177 -12.06 -18.60 2.77
CA ARG A 177 -12.79 -18.93 1.54
C ARG A 177 -12.17 -20.07 0.73
N TYR A 178 -10.84 -20.12 0.64
CA TYR A 178 -10.11 -21.05 -0.23
C TYR A 178 -9.43 -22.21 0.51
N GLY A 179 -9.75 -22.45 1.79
CA GLY A 179 -9.45 -23.71 2.47
C GLY A 179 -8.58 -23.62 3.73
N ALA A 180 -8.99 -22.83 4.72
CA ALA A 180 -8.38 -22.80 6.06
C ALA A 180 -8.61 -24.08 6.89
N ALA A 181 -9.55 -24.95 6.51
CA ALA A 181 -9.88 -26.15 7.29
C ALA A 181 -8.86 -27.30 7.12
N THR A 182 -8.05 -27.31 6.06
CA THR A 182 -7.06 -28.38 5.79
C THR A 182 -5.91 -27.85 4.94
N PRO A 183 -4.67 -27.77 5.45
CA PRO A 183 -3.49 -27.35 4.68
C PRO A 183 -3.27 -28.14 3.38
N GLY A 184 -3.67 -29.42 3.36
CA GLY A 184 -3.62 -30.27 2.17
C GLY A 184 -4.61 -29.88 1.08
N MET A 185 -5.76 -29.30 1.43
CA MET A 185 -6.81 -28.93 0.47
C MET A 185 -6.46 -27.66 -0.31
N TYR A 186 -5.78 -26.70 0.32
CA TYR A 186 -5.23 -25.54 -0.39
C TYR A 186 -4.17 -25.97 -1.41
N ALA A 187 -3.26 -26.88 -1.02
CA ALA A 187 -2.24 -27.42 -1.92
C ALA A 187 -2.88 -28.19 -3.08
N LEU A 188 -3.95 -28.96 -2.83
CA LEU A 188 -4.68 -29.69 -3.86
C LEU A 188 -5.42 -28.73 -4.81
N HIS A 189 -6.17 -27.76 -4.30
CA HIS A 189 -6.87 -26.75 -5.10
C HIS A 189 -5.88 -25.95 -5.97
N ARG A 190 -4.72 -25.61 -5.42
CA ARG A 190 -3.63 -24.98 -6.16
C ARG A 190 -3.06 -25.89 -7.24
N SER A 191 -2.74 -27.14 -6.93
CA SER A 191 -2.18 -28.08 -7.92
C SER A 191 -3.16 -28.34 -9.07
N ARG A 192 -4.46 -28.46 -8.79
CA ARG A 192 -5.52 -28.61 -9.81
C ARG A 192 -5.63 -27.37 -10.69
N THR A 193 -5.66 -26.19 -10.08
CA THR A 193 -5.70 -24.93 -10.84
C THR A 193 -4.39 -24.67 -11.61
N GLU A 194 -3.24 -25.15 -11.14
CA GLU A 194 -1.95 -25.08 -11.86
C GLU A 194 -1.96 -25.98 -13.11
N LEU A 195 -2.61 -27.14 -13.03
CA LEU A 195 -2.78 -28.07 -14.15
C LEU A 195 -3.78 -27.55 -15.19
N GLU A 196 -4.87 -26.88 -14.76
CA GLU A 196 -5.89 -26.34 -15.66
C GLU A 196 -5.48 -24.98 -16.27
N ASP A 197 -4.92 -24.07 -15.47
CA ASP A 197 -4.43 -22.76 -15.92
C ASP A 197 -3.43 -22.15 -14.94
N GLN A 198 -2.16 -22.16 -15.33
CA GLN A 198 -1.04 -21.59 -14.55
C GLN A 198 -1.25 -20.11 -14.15
N LYS A 199 -2.04 -19.33 -14.89
CA LYS A 199 -2.40 -17.96 -14.51
C LYS A 199 -3.46 -17.91 -13.41
N SER A 200 -4.46 -18.78 -13.47
CA SER A 200 -5.50 -18.93 -12.43
C SER A 200 -4.94 -19.46 -11.12
N ALA A 201 -3.93 -20.33 -11.17
CA ALA A 201 -3.18 -20.75 -9.99
C ALA A 201 -2.45 -19.62 -9.25
N ARG A 202 -1.87 -18.67 -9.99
CA ARG A 202 -1.27 -17.46 -9.39
C ARG A 202 -2.33 -16.55 -8.76
N ALA A 203 -3.57 -16.60 -9.26
CA ALA A 203 -4.72 -15.91 -8.68
C ALA A 203 -5.29 -16.63 -7.43
N ALA A 204 -5.03 -17.94 -7.26
CA ALA A 204 -5.36 -18.70 -6.06
C ALA A 204 -4.40 -18.45 -4.87
N SER A 205 -3.59 -17.39 -4.93
CA SER A 205 -2.76 -16.96 -3.81
C SER A 205 -3.63 -16.50 -2.63
N PRO A 206 -3.33 -16.91 -1.38
CA PRO A 206 -4.03 -16.39 -0.22
C PRO A 206 -3.71 -14.91 0.02
N TRP A 207 -2.60 -14.44 -0.53
CA TRP A 207 -2.18 -13.05 -0.43
C TRP A 207 -2.89 -12.20 -1.47
N PRO A 208 -3.43 -11.03 -1.05
CA PRO A 208 -3.81 -10.00 -2.00
C PRO A 208 -2.63 -9.67 -2.92
N THR A 209 -2.92 -9.46 -4.18
CA THR A 209 -1.99 -8.92 -5.18
C THR A 209 -1.36 -7.60 -4.71
N LEU A 210 -0.13 -7.33 -5.15
CA LEU A 210 0.58 -6.09 -4.87
C LEU A 210 0.29 -5.09 -5.99
N SER A 211 -0.49 -4.07 -5.69
CA SER A 211 -0.69 -2.96 -6.62
C SER A 211 0.51 -2.03 -6.60
N TYR A 212 0.67 -1.22 -7.66
CA TYR A 212 1.70 -0.19 -7.74
C TYR A 212 1.68 0.74 -6.52
N ILE A 213 0.48 1.11 -6.05
CA ILE A 213 0.28 1.97 -4.87
C ILE A 213 0.83 1.33 -3.60
N SER A 214 0.62 0.01 -3.42
CA SER A 214 1.15 -0.71 -2.27
C SER A 214 2.67 -0.83 -2.33
N ILE A 215 3.23 -1.15 -3.51
CA ILE A 215 4.68 -1.27 -3.69
C ILE A 215 5.36 0.07 -3.41
N SER A 216 4.87 1.16 -4.02
CA SER A 216 5.41 2.50 -3.78
C SER A 216 5.19 2.94 -2.33
N GLY A 217 4.08 2.56 -1.68
CA GLY A 217 3.82 2.84 -0.28
C GLY A 217 4.80 2.17 0.69
N TYR A 218 5.16 0.90 0.45
CA TYR A 218 6.17 0.22 1.27
C TYR A 218 7.55 0.83 1.07
N ALA A 219 7.95 1.08 -0.18
CA ALA A 219 9.21 1.76 -0.48
C ALA A 219 9.26 3.14 0.17
N PHE A 220 8.18 3.92 0.04
CA PHE A 220 8.08 5.26 0.64
C PHE A 220 8.18 5.20 2.17
N THR A 221 7.56 4.21 2.80
CA THR A 221 7.61 4.04 4.27
C THR A 221 9.05 3.85 4.76
N VAL A 222 9.88 3.08 4.03
CA VAL A 222 11.30 2.88 4.39
C VAL A 222 12.09 4.19 4.28
N PHE A 223 11.99 4.88 3.14
CA PHE A 223 12.69 6.16 2.95
C PHE A 223 12.19 7.24 3.91
N PHE A 224 10.88 7.28 4.17
CA PHE A 224 10.27 8.21 5.10
C PHE A 224 10.73 7.95 6.53
N ALA A 225 10.80 6.69 6.96
CA ALA A 225 11.32 6.32 8.27
C ALA A 225 12.79 6.76 8.43
N ALA A 226 13.63 6.55 7.41
CA ALA A 226 15.00 7.06 7.42
C ALA A 226 15.06 8.59 7.49
N HIS A 227 14.20 9.28 6.73
CA HIS A 227 14.09 10.74 6.75
C HIS A 227 13.70 11.27 8.13
N VAL A 228 12.66 10.71 8.76
CA VAL A 228 12.23 11.07 10.14
C VAL A 228 13.30 10.70 11.16
N PHE A 229 13.96 9.55 10.99
CA PHE A 229 15.01 9.12 11.89
C PHE A 229 16.15 10.16 11.94
N VAL A 230 16.71 10.52 10.79
CA VAL A 230 17.85 11.45 10.71
C VAL A 230 17.44 12.88 11.11
N ASN A 231 16.26 13.35 10.71
CA ASN A 231 15.88 14.76 10.91
C ASN A 231 15.09 15.03 12.20
N ARG A 232 14.67 13.99 12.92
CA ARG A 232 13.87 14.15 14.14
C ARG A 232 14.32 13.24 15.27
N VAL A 233 14.40 11.93 15.06
CA VAL A 233 14.68 10.98 16.15
C VAL A 233 16.13 11.09 16.62
N LEU A 234 17.09 11.11 15.70
CA LEU A 234 18.52 11.17 16.02
C LEU A 234 18.88 12.45 16.82
N PRO A 235 18.48 13.66 16.38
CA PRO A 235 18.69 14.88 17.17
C PRO A 235 18.05 14.81 18.56
N LEU A 236 16.81 14.30 18.65
CA LEU A 236 16.14 14.14 19.95
C LEU A 236 16.89 13.18 20.89
N GLN A 237 17.55 12.15 20.36
CA GLN A 237 18.30 11.19 21.18
C GLN A 237 19.68 11.71 21.61
N VAL A 238 20.35 12.50 20.76
CA VAL A 238 21.73 12.97 21.00
C VAL A 238 21.75 14.32 21.71
N GLU A 239 20.96 15.29 21.24
CA GLU A 239 20.92 16.66 21.79
C GLU A 239 19.77 16.90 22.76
N GLY A 240 18.78 16.00 22.80
CA GLY A 240 17.58 16.17 23.62
C GLY A 240 16.52 17.12 23.02
N ASP A 241 16.83 17.76 21.88
CA ASP A 241 15.89 18.58 21.12
C ASP A 241 16.08 18.40 19.59
N SER A 242 15.41 19.20 18.76
CA SER A 242 15.73 19.29 17.32
C SER A 242 15.77 20.74 16.84
N SER A 243 16.13 21.66 17.72
CA SER A 243 16.11 23.09 17.45
C SER A 243 17.15 23.49 16.40
N ASN A 244 18.34 22.87 16.47
CA ASN A 244 19.49 23.11 15.59
C ASN A 244 19.37 22.47 14.19
N ILE A 245 18.36 21.63 13.98
CA ILE A 245 18.14 20.98 12.69
C ILE A 245 17.55 22.01 11.75
N GLY A 246 17.92 22.05 10.48
CA GLY A 246 17.47 23.08 9.54
C GLY A 246 17.78 22.69 8.11
N LEU A 247 17.60 23.62 7.17
CA LEU A 247 18.06 23.42 5.80
C LEU A 247 19.59 23.29 5.74
N ALA A 248 20.32 23.99 6.60
CA ALA A 248 21.77 23.92 6.73
C ALA A 248 22.25 22.54 7.21
N TYR A 249 21.52 21.91 8.14
CA TYR A 249 21.79 20.53 8.56
C TYR A 249 21.68 19.55 7.39
N VAL A 250 20.59 19.66 6.62
CA VAL A 250 20.38 18.83 5.43
C VAL A 250 21.44 19.11 4.35
N ALA A 251 21.77 20.38 4.10
CA ALA A 251 22.82 20.78 3.16
C ALA A 251 24.19 20.21 3.56
N HIS A 252 24.53 20.29 4.85
CA HIS A 252 25.75 19.71 5.40
C HIS A 252 25.77 18.19 5.19
N ALA A 253 24.66 17.48 5.40
CA ALA A 253 24.55 16.04 5.13
C ALA A 253 24.80 15.68 3.65
N PHE A 254 24.32 16.52 2.71
CA PHE A 254 24.58 16.34 1.28
C PHE A 254 26.05 16.56 0.93
N ALA A 255 26.71 17.53 1.56
CA ALA A 255 28.11 17.80 1.34
C ALA A 255 29.02 16.72 1.96
N ARG A 256 28.67 16.20 3.15
CA ARG A 256 29.47 15.22 3.88
C ARG A 256 29.26 13.78 3.42
N HIS A 257 28.01 13.38 3.19
CA HIS A 257 27.62 12.01 2.81
C HIS A 257 26.82 12.00 1.50
N PRO A 258 27.42 12.40 0.36
CA PRO A 258 26.68 12.62 -0.89
C PRO A 258 25.94 11.37 -1.36
N VAL A 259 26.57 10.20 -1.34
CA VAL A 259 25.94 8.96 -1.85
C VAL A 259 24.68 8.62 -1.04
N THR A 260 24.80 8.59 0.29
CA THR A 260 23.69 8.26 1.20
C THR A 260 22.56 9.29 1.10
N SER A 261 22.91 10.58 1.09
CA SER A 261 21.94 11.68 0.99
C SER A 261 21.21 11.64 -0.35
N TRP A 262 21.91 11.57 -1.48
CA TRP A 262 21.29 11.48 -2.79
C TRP A 262 20.39 10.26 -2.95
N PHE A 263 20.85 9.08 -2.53
CA PHE A 263 20.05 7.86 -2.58
C PHE A 263 18.77 8.00 -1.75
N SER A 264 18.90 8.48 -0.50
CA SER A 264 17.78 8.59 0.42
C SER A 264 16.74 9.61 -0.05
N TYR A 265 17.16 10.81 -0.44
CA TYR A 265 16.23 11.86 -0.87
C TYR A 265 15.64 11.58 -2.25
N VAL A 266 16.41 11.09 -3.24
CA VAL A 266 15.84 10.71 -4.55
C VAL A 266 14.85 9.54 -4.40
N GLY A 267 15.19 8.53 -3.58
CA GLY A 267 14.30 7.42 -3.27
C GLY A 267 13.01 7.90 -2.58
N LEU A 268 13.13 8.79 -1.60
CA LEU A 268 12.00 9.42 -0.92
C LEU A 268 11.09 10.18 -1.89
N LEU A 269 11.66 11.02 -2.77
CA LEU A 269 10.91 11.78 -3.76
C LEU A 269 10.20 10.85 -4.75
N ALA A 270 10.91 9.87 -5.31
CA ALA A 270 10.36 8.96 -6.31
C ALA A 270 9.23 8.08 -5.74
N ALA A 271 9.48 7.42 -4.61
CA ALA A 271 8.49 6.56 -3.97
C ALA A 271 7.32 7.38 -3.40
N GLY A 272 7.61 8.49 -2.73
CA GLY A 272 6.62 9.37 -2.11
C GLY A 272 5.70 10.04 -3.13
N CYS A 273 6.26 10.70 -4.15
CA CYS A 273 5.45 11.38 -5.18
C CYS A 273 4.62 10.36 -5.98
N GLY A 274 5.21 9.22 -6.33
CA GLY A 274 4.49 8.12 -6.97
C GLY A 274 3.33 7.60 -6.12
N HIS A 275 3.55 7.38 -4.83
CA HIS A 275 2.50 6.92 -3.90
C HIS A 275 1.38 7.95 -3.75
N MET A 276 1.72 9.22 -3.53
CA MET A 276 0.75 10.30 -3.32
C MET A 276 -0.12 10.55 -4.56
N ILE A 277 0.47 10.68 -5.75
CA ILE A 277 -0.30 10.94 -6.98
C ILE A 277 -1.18 9.75 -7.35
N TRP A 278 -0.66 8.52 -7.26
CA TRP A 278 -1.46 7.34 -7.55
C TRP A 278 -2.55 7.10 -6.50
N GLY A 279 -2.25 7.38 -5.22
CA GLY A 279 -3.22 7.36 -4.13
C GLY A 279 -4.34 8.38 -4.33
N GLN A 280 -4.00 9.60 -4.74
CA GLN A 280 -4.97 10.66 -5.04
C GLN A 280 -5.82 10.33 -6.27
N ALA A 281 -5.22 9.76 -7.32
CA ALA A 281 -5.97 9.28 -8.48
C ALA A 281 -6.96 8.18 -8.10
N LYS A 282 -6.55 7.26 -7.21
CA LYS A 282 -7.43 6.24 -6.65
C LYS A 282 -8.55 6.85 -5.78
N TRP A 283 -8.24 7.87 -4.99
CA TRP A 283 -9.22 8.60 -4.20
C TRP A 283 -10.37 9.15 -5.04
N PHE A 284 -10.04 9.72 -6.20
CA PHE A 284 -11.01 10.29 -7.14
C PHE A 284 -11.61 9.28 -8.13
N GLY A 285 -11.29 8.00 -8.03
CA GLY A 285 -11.78 6.98 -8.96
C GLY A 285 -11.17 7.07 -10.37
N LEU A 286 -10.01 7.72 -10.52
CA LEU A 286 -9.32 7.94 -11.79
C LEU A 286 -8.22 6.91 -12.10
N SER A 287 -7.86 6.07 -11.13
CA SER A 287 -6.77 5.10 -11.26
C SER A 287 -7.11 3.98 -12.26
N PRO A 288 -6.32 3.78 -13.34
CA PRO A 288 -6.55 2.70 -14.28
C PRO A 288 -6.07 1.36 -13.71
N THR A 289 -6.82 0.28 -13.96
CA THR A 289 -6.35 -1.08 -13.68
C THR A 289 -5.09 -1.39 -14.51
N THR A 290 -4.02 -1.83 -13.85
CA THR A 290 -2.71 -2.06 -14.49
C THR A 290 -2.60 -3.39 -15.25
N LYS A 291 -3.53 -4.32 -15.05
CA LYS A 291 -3.49 -5.70 -15.58
C LYS A 291 -3.52 -5.81 -17.12
N PHE A 292 -3.90 -4.76 -17.85
CA PHE A 292 -4.10 -4.81 -19.31
C PHE A 292 -3.49 -3.60 -20.05
N ILE A 293 -2.38 -3.06 -19.54
CA ILE A 293 -1.70 -1.93 -20.18
C ILE A 293 -0.85 -2.38 -21.38
N TRP A 294 -0.31 -3.59 -21.30
CA TRP A 294 0.61 -4.17 -22.28
C TRP A 294 -0.03 -5.41 -22.89
N GLY A 295 -0.88 -5.19 -23.89
CA GLY A 295 -1.58 -6.25 -24.61
C GLY A 295 -2.02 -5.77 -25.99
N THR A 296 -2.11 -6.70 -26.92
CA THR A 296 -2.65 -6.48 -28.26
C THR A 296 -3.99 -7.18 -28.35
N SER A 297 -5.07 -6.41 -28.49
CA SER A 297 -6.39 -6.96 -28.84
C SER A 297 -6.68 -6.68 -30.31
N SER A 298 -7.37 -7.59 -31.00
CA SER A 298 -7.92 -7.38 -32.35
C SER A 298 -9.26 -6.64 -32.31
N VAL A 299 -9.97 -6.67 -31.16
CA VAL A 299 -11.31 -6.10 -30.98
C VAL A 299 -11.23 -4.57 -30.88
N PRO A 300 -11.94 -3.80 -31.72
CA PRO A 300 -11.87 -2.33 -31.73
C PRO A 300 -12.23 -1.67 -30.39
N ALA A 301 -13.25 -2.18 -29.70
CA ALA A 301 -13.67 -1.68 -28.38
C ALA A 301 -12.57 -1.87 -27.32
N GLU A 302 -11.95 -3.05 -27.28
CA GLU A 302 -10.84 -3.34 -26.37
C GLU A 302 -9.61 -2.51 -26.69
N LYS A 303 -9.28 -2.30 -27.97
CA LYS A 303 -8.20 -1.38 -28.39
C LYS A 303 -8.43 0.03 -27.87
N LYS A 304 -9.66 0.56 -27.96
CA LYS A 304 -10.01 1.90 -27.45
C LYS A 304 -9.87 1.98 -25.94
N ALA A 305 -10.37 0.97 -25.22
CA ALA A 305 -10.25 0.87 -23.76
C ALA A 305 -8.78 0.79 -23.30
N MET A 306 -7.97 -0.05 -23.95
CA MET A 306 -6.53 -0.17 -23.68
C MET A 306 -5.78 1.15 -23.93
N LYS A 307 -6.07 1.84 -25.04
CA LYS A 307 -5.48 3.14 -25.35
C LYS A 307 -5.83 4.20 -24.30
N SER A 308 -7.09 4.22 -23.84
CA SER A 308 -7.53 5.10 -22.74
C SER A 308 -6.78 4.80 -21.44
N ARG A 309 -6.68 3.52 -21.05
CA ARG A 309 -5.93 3.07 -19.85
C ARG A 309 -4.46 3.45 -19.92
N ARG A 310 -3.80 3.26 -21.08
CA ARG A 310 -2.40 3.65 -21.30
C ARG A 310 -2.21 5.15 -21.18
N ARG A 311 -3.12 5.96 -21.74
CA ARG A 311 -3.08 7.43 -21.60
C ARG A 311 -3.20 7.85 -20.13
N LYS A 312 -4.15 7.29 -19.39
CA LYS A 312 -4.29 7.54 -17.95
C LYS A 312 -3.02 7.14 -17.19
N TRP A 313 -2.45 5.97 -17.48
CA TRP A 313 -1.22 5.51 -16.86
C TRP A 313 -0.03 6.45 -17.13
N VAL A 314 0.17 6.86 -18.39
CA VAL A 314 1.22 7.83 -18.75
C VAL A 314 0.98 9.18 -18.08
N ALA A 315 -0.27 9.65 -18.04
CA ALA A 315 -0.63 10.90 -17.38
C ALA A 315 -0.32 10.87 -15.87
N LEU A 316 -0.59 9.76 -15.19
CA LEU A 316 -0.30 9.61 -13.77
C LEU A 316 1.20 9.56 -13.47
N HIS A 317 1.99 8.89 -14.32
CA HIS A 317 3.45 8.94 -14.20
C HIS A 317 4.00 10.32 -14.52
N GLY A 318 3.50 10.98 -15.56
CA GLY A 318 3.84 12.36 -15.89
C GLY A 318 3.54 13.32 -14.72
N ALA A 319 2.36 13.20 -14.10
CA ALA A 319 1.99 13.96 -12.91
C ALA A 319 2.90 13.64 -11.71
N SER A 320 3.27 12.37 -11.51
CA SER A 320 4.20 11.95 -10.46
C SER A 320 5.59 12.57 -10.64
N VAL A 321 6.10 12.58 -11.88
CA VAL A 321 7.38 13.20 -12.24
C VAL A 321 7.32 14.71 -12.10
N ALA A 322 6.24 15.36 -12.54
CA ALA A 322 6.06 16.80 -12.38
C ALA A 322 6.00 17.20 -10.89
N PHE A 323 5.30 16.42 -10.06
CA PHE A 323 5.25 16.65 -8.62
C PHE A 323 6.63 16.42 -7.98
N ALA A 324 7.35 15.37 -8.34
CA ALA A 324 8.72 15.15 -7.89
C ALA A 324 9.67 16.28 -8.33
N ALA A 325 9.51 16.82 -9.54
CA ALA A 325 10.28 17.97 -9.99
C ALA A 325 10.01 19.20 -9.12
N LEU A 326 8.76 19.44 -8.73
CA LEU A 326 8.40 20.53 -7.82
C LEU A 326 9.10 20.42 -6.45
N TRP A 327 9.30 19.21 -5.93
CA TRP A 327 10.13 18.97 -4.73
C TRP A 327 11.63 19.15 -5.01
N ALA A 328 12.10 18.68 -6.16
CA ALA A 328 13.52 18.68 -6.49
C ALA A 328 14.07 20.08 -6.77
N VAL A 329 13.27 20.99 -7.33
CA VAL A 329 13.74 22.34 -7.72
C VAL A 329 14.38 23.08 -6.54
N GLY A 330 13.74 23.12 -5.37
CA GLY A 330 14.34 23.72 -4.18
C GLY A 330 15.15 22.74 -3.35
N GLY A 331 14.59 21.56 -3.06
CA GLY A 331 15.24 20.59 -2.17
C GLY A 331 16.58 20.08 -2.71
N LEU A 332 16.63 19.70 -3.99
CA LEU A 332 17.86 19.19 -4.61
C LEU A 332 18.62 20.28 -5.39
N GLY A 333 17.90 21.26 -5.95
CA GLY A 333 18.50 22.34 -6.73
C GLY A 333 19.16 23.42 -5.88
N VAL A 334 18.68 23.65 -4.66
CA VAL A 334 19.17 24.69 -3.75
C VAL A 334 19.73 24.09 -2.47
N VAL A 335 18.91 23.35 -1.71
CA VAL A 335 19.30 22.86 -0.36
C VAL A 335 20.44 21.85 -0.43
N ALA A 336 20.36 20.84 -1.30
CA ALA A 336 21.44 19.86 -1.46
C ALA A 336 22.76 20.47 -1.96
N ARG A 337 22.75 21.71 -2.45
CA ARG A 337 23.93 22.45 -2.90
C ARG A 337 24.37 23.53 -1.91
N GLY A 338 23.77 23.58 -0.72
CA GLY A 338 24.06 24.58 0.31
C GLY A 338 25.45 24.47 0.94
N GLY A 339 26.13 23.34 0.76
CA GLY A 339 27.52 23.14 1.23
C GLY A 339 27.61 22.74 2.70
N LEU A 340 28.85 22.73 3.20
CA LEU A 340 29.13 22.45 4.61
C LEU A 340 28.75 23.66 5.47
N MET A 341 28.16 23.37 6.61
CA MET A 341 28.06 24.33 7.72
C MET A 341 29.40 24.42 8.45
N ASP A 342 29.91 25.63 8.67
CA ASP A 342 31.16 25.88 9.37
C ASP A 342 30.97 26.16 10.86
N GLY A 343 32.09 26.15 11.60
CA GLY A 343 32.14 26.53 13.01
C GLY A 343 31.55 25.48 13.96
N TRP A 344 31.12 25.94 15.14
CA TRP A 344 30.60 25.05 16.19
C TRP A 344 29.35 24.28 15.73
N VAL A 345 28.46 24.93 14.97
CA VAL A 345 27.23 24.28 14.45
C VAL A 345 27.58 23.15 13.47
N GLY A 346 28.57 23.35 12.60
CA GLY A 346 29.06 22.30 11.71
C GLY A 346 29.55 21.08 12.48
N LYS A 347 30.33 21.30 13.54
CA LYS A 347 30.82 20.22 14.41
C LYS A 347 29.68 19.45 15.09
N VAL A 348 28.65 20.16 15.57
CA VAL A 348 27.46 19.52 16.14
C VAL A 348 26.78 18.60 15.11
N TYR A 349 26.70 19.03 13.85
CA TYR A 349 26.15 18.20 12.78
C TYR A 349 27.02 16.96 12.51
N ASP A 350 28.34 17.11 12.45
CA ASP A 350 29.28 15.99 12.32
C ASP A 350 29.14 14.98 13.48
N ASP A 351 28.99 15.46 14.71
CA ASP A 351 28.81 14.63 15.91
C ASP A 351 27.49 13.82 15.84
N LEU A 352 26.40 14.43 15.33
CA LEU A 352 25.13 13.74 15.07
C LEU A 352 25.29 12.60 14.05
N PHE A 353 25.96 12.84 12.91
CA PHE A 353 26.16 11.81 11.89
C PHE A 353 27.11 10.70 12.37
N SER A 354 28.14 11.07 13.12
CA SER A 354 29.08 10.13 13.72
C SER A 354 28.38 9.14 14.66
N ALA A 355 27.32 9.56 15.36
CA ALA A 355 26.53 8.70 16.26
C ALA A 355 25.86 7.52 15.53
N ILE A 356 25.68 7.61 14.21
CA ILE A 356 25.11 6.54 13.37
C ILE A 356 26.13 5.95 12.38
N GLY A 357 27.42 6.26 12.57
CA GLY A 357 28.52 5.75 11.76
C GLY A 357 28.60 6.36 10.35
N LEU A 358 28.09 7.58 10.17
CA LEU A 358 28.25 8.35 8.94
C LEU A 358 29.41 9.34 9.08
#